data_AF-A0A951MGH9-F1
#
_entry.id   AF-A0A951MGH9-F1
#
_cell.length_a   1.000
_cell.length_b   1.000
_cell.length_c   1.000
_cell.angle_alpha   90.00
_cell.angle_beta   90.00
_cell.angle_gamma   90.00
#
_symmetry.space_group_name_H-M   'P 1'
#
loop_
_entity.id
_entity.type
_entity.pdbx_description
1 polymer ?
#
loop_
_entity_poly.entity_id
_entity_poly.type
_entity_poly.pdbx_seq_one_letter_code
_entity_poly.pdbx_strand_id
1 'polypeptide(L)'
;MSPTDIPDVVRSFVAQHIDSAELLETLLLVHSGPDREWTPEEVARSIYTVPAGATRRLEQLVELGLVTSNDAANPAYRYAPTRAALASQVDALADAYRRARVAVINLIYNKPPDPLRSFADAFKLRKD
;
A
#
# COMPACT_ATOMS: atom_id res chain seq x y z
N MET A 1 -1.08 -24.70 0.14
CA MET A 1 -0.54 -23.95 -1.01
C MET A 1 0.79 -23.36 -0.58
N SER A 2 1.85 -23.68 -1.32
CA SER A 2 3.21 -23.30 -0.96
C SER A 2 3.49 -21.84 -1.35
N PRO A 3 4.43 -21.14 -0.70
CA PRO A 3 4.86 -19.78 -1.07
C PRO A 3 5.41 -19.65 -2.52
N THR A 4 5.40 -20.72 -3.31
CA THR A 4 5.81 -20.79 -4.73
C THR A 4 4.73 -20.26 -5.70
N ASP A 5 3.48 -20.12 -5.27
CA ASP A 5 2.36 -19.79 -6.18
C ASP A 5 2.12 -18.27 -6.40
N ILE A 6 2.90 -17.39 -5.77
CA ILE A 6 2.79 -15.94 -6.00
C ILE A 6 3.61 -15.56 -7.25
N PRO A 7 3.03 -14.88 -8.25
CA PRO A 7 3.75 -14.44 -9.45
C PRO A 7 4.93 -13.51 -9.12
N ASP A 8 6.03 -13.62 -9.87
CA ASP A 8 7.24 -12.81 -9.64
C ASP A 8 6.98 -11.31 -9.74
N VAL A 9 6.10 -10.89 -10.65
CA VAL A 9 5.67 -9.49 -10.77
C VAL A 9 5.08 -8.94 -9.46
N VAL A 10 4.33 -9.78 -8.72
CA VAL A 10 3.77 -9.43 -7.42
C VAL A 10 4.86 -9.41 -6.35
N ARG A 11 5.77 -10.40 -6.35
CA ARG A 11 6.91 -10.42 -5.41
C ARG A 11 7.78 -9.18 -5.56
N SER A 12 8.15 -8.84 -6.79
CA SER A 12 8.96 -7.67 -7.10
C SER A 12 8.24 -6.37 -6.73
N PHE A 13 6.95 -6.24 -7.06
CA PHE A 13 6.18 -5.06 -6.71
C PHE A 13 6.06 -4.88 -5.19
N VAL A 14 5.73 -5.95 -4.46
CA VAL A 14 5.67 -5.92 -2.99
C VAL A 14 7.03 -5.55 -2.43
N ALA A 15 8.11 -6.21 -2.88
CA ALA A 15 9.48 -5.94 -2.44
C ALA A 15 9.86 -4.46 -2.60
N GLN A 16 9.57 -3.86 -3.76
CA GLN A 16 9.99 -2.50 -4.11
C GLN A 16 9.12 -1.41 -3.46
N HIS A 17 7.80 -1.61 -3.38
CA HIS A 17 6.88 -0.50 -3.09
C HIS A 17 6.07 -0.68 -1.80
N ILE A 18 5.87 -1.91 -1.32
CA ILE A 18 4.94 -2.20 -0.22
C ILE A 18 5.69 -2.55 1.05
N ASP A 19 5.86 -1.60 1.96
CA ASP A 19 6.64 -1.78 3.21
C ASP A 19 5.84 -2.28 4.42
N SER A 20 4.51 -2.33 4.33
CA SER A 20 3.64 -2.63 5.46
C SER A 20 2.30 -3.18 5.00
N ALA A 21 1.65 -3.96 5.87
CA ALA A 21 0.30 -4.43 5.65
C ALA A 21 -0.69 -3.26 5.51
N GLU A 22 -0.50 -2.19 6.27
CA GLU A 22 -1.35 -0.99 6.19
C GLU A 22 -1.30 -0.31 4.82
N LEU A 23 -0.11 -0.18 4.21
CA LEU A 23 0.04 0.35 2.85
C LEU A 23 -0.61 -0.55 1.80
N LEU A 24 -0.44 -1.88 1.95
CA LEU A 24 -1.09 -2.86 1.08
C LEU A 24 -2.61 -2.72 1.12
N GLU A 25 -3.20 -2.72 2.32
CA GLU A 25 -4.65 -2.62 2.48
C GLU A 25 -5.19 -1.28 1.97
N THR A 26 -4.46 -0.18 2.20
CA THR A 26 -4.83 1.13 1.67
C THR A 26 -4.86 1.11 0.14
N LEU A 27 -3.84 0.54 -0.50
CA LEU A 27 -3.76 0.42 -1.96
C LEU A 27 -4.92 -0.43 -2.52
N LEU A 28 -5.19 -1.59 -1.90
CA LEU A 28 -6.24 -2.48 -2.36
C LEU A 28 -7.64 -1.89 -2.13
N LEU A 29 -7.82 -1.10 -1.08
CA LEU A 29 -9.06 -0.38 -0.83
C LEU A 29 -9.35 0.62 -1.96
N VAL A 30 -8.40 1.52 -2.27
CA VAL A 30 -8.61 2.53 -3.31
C VAL A 30 -8.70 1.91 -4.70
N HIS A 31 -7.96 0.83 -4.96
CA HIS A 31 -8.04 0.06 -6.20
C HIS A 31 -9.42 -0.58 -6.41
N SER A 32 -10.09 -1.02 -5.33
CA SER A 32 -11.42 -1.64 -5.41
C SER A 32 -12.55 -0.70 -5.86
N GLY A 33 -12.32 0.61 -5.79
CA GLY A 33 -13.27 1.64 -6.21
C GLY A 33 -12.54 2.79 -6.90
N PRO A 34 -12.11 2.62 -8.16
CA PRO A 34 -11.22 3.58 -8.83
C PRO A 34 -11.87 4.93 -9.12
N ASP A 35 -13.19 4.95 -9.34
CA ASP A 35 -13.96 6.19 -9.56
C ASP A 35 -14.38 6.88 -8.26
N ARG A 36 -14.12 6.25 -7.10
CA ARG A 36 -14.45 6.81 -5.80
C ARG A 36 -13.27 7.61 -5.25
N GLU A 37 -13.59 8.79 -4.73
CA GLU A 37 -12.69 9.55 -3.88
C GLU A 37 -12.81 9.10 -2.42
N TRP A 38 -11.68 9.08 -1.72
CA TRP A 38 -11.54 8.62 -0.35
C TRP A 38 -10.91 9.72 0.50
N THR A 39 -11.49 10.03 1.65
CA THR A 39 -10.80 10.82 2.67
C THR A 39 -9.97 9.92 3.60
N PRO A 40 -8.95 10.47 4.28
CA PRO A 40 -8.20 9.71 5.28
C PRO A 40 -9.07 9.08 6.37
N GLU A 41 -10.16 9.74 6.78
CA GLU A 41 -11.10 9.23 7.79
C GLU A 41 -11.87 8.01 7.27
N GLU A 42 -12.28 8.02 6.00
CA GLU A 42 -12.97 6.89 5.38
C GLU A 42 -12.05 5.69 5.23
N VAL A 43 -10.81 5.91 4.80
CA VAL A 43 -9.78 4.86 4.73
C VAL A 43 -9.52 4.29 6.12
N ALA A 44 -9.28 5.15 7.11
CA ALA A 44 -9.01 4.75 8.49
C ALA A 44 -10.11 3.85 9.05
N ARG A 45 -11.38 4.22 8.83
CA ARG A 45 -12.52 3.39 9.22
C ARG A 45 -12.57 2.06 8.47
N SER A 46 -12.26 2.06 7.17
CA SER A 46 -12.39 0.88 6.30
C SER A 46 -11.35 -0.20 6.60
N ILE A 47 -10.12 0.20 6.97
CA ILE A 47 -9.03 -0.75 7.28
C ILE A 47 -8.71 -0.83 8.77
N TYR A 48 -9.57 -0.27 9.62
CA TYR A 48 -9.44 -0.27 11.09
C TYR A 48 -8.09 0.31 11.59
N THR A 49 -7.69 1.46 11.07
CA THR A 49 -6.52 2.24 11.53
C THR A 49 -6.95 3.64 12.02
N VAL A 50 -5.98 4.49 12.35
CA VAL A 50 -6.17 5.89 12.73
C VAL A 50 -5.99 6.83 11.52
N PRO A 51 -6.68 7.99 11.45
CA PRO A 51 -6.60 8.91 10.32
C PRO A 51 -5.17 9.33 9.96
N ALA A 52 -4.32 9.61 10.95
CA ALA A 52 -2.92 9.98 10.70
C ALA A 52 -2.12 8.87 9.99
N GLY A 53 -2.41 7.60 10.29
CA GLY A 53 -1.82 6.45 9.60
C GLY A 53 -2.30 6.37 8.16
N ALA A 54 -3.61 6.49 7.95
CA ALA A 54 -4.23 6.50 6.63
C ALA A 54 -3.71 7.64 5.74
N THR A 55 -3.61 8.88 6.26
CA THR A 55 -3.03 10.03 5.53
C THR A 55 -1.64 9.70 5.03
N ARG A 56 -0.75 9.24 5.92
CA ARG A 56 0.63 8.87 5.56
C ARG A 56 0.68 7.82 4.46
N ARG A 57 -0.22 6.82 4.48
CA ARG A 57 -0.27 5.78 3.44
C ARG A 57 -0.78 6.33 2.12
N LEU A 58 -1.80 7.18 2.15
CA LEU A 58 -2.33 7.83 0.94
C LEU A 58 -1.28 8.73 0.29
N GLU A 59 -0.57 9.55 1.06
CA GLU A 59 0.55 10.37 0.58
C GLU A 59 1.66 9.52 -0.03
N GLN A 60 2.04 8.41 0.63
CA GLN A 60 3.01 7.47 0.08
C GLN A 60 2.54 6.87 -1.26
N LEU A 61 1.24 6.59 -1.43
CA LEU A 61 0.69 6.13 -2.71
C LEU A 61 0.66 7.23 -3.78
N VAL A 62 0.54 8.50 -3.38
CA VAL A 62 0.69 9.64 -4.29
C VAL A 62 2.13 9.75 -4.78
N GLU A 63 3.12 9.64 -3.89
CA GLU A 63 4.55 9.65 -4.26
C GLU A 63 4.92 8.49 -5.20
N LEU A 64 4.30 7.32 -5.01
CA LEU A 64 4.45 6.16 -5.89
C LEU A 64 3.71 6.32 -7.24
N GLY A 65 2.93 7.39 -7.41
CA GLY A 65 2.13 7.64 -8.60
C GLY A 65 0.99 6.63 -8.79
N LEU A 66 0.45 6.07 -7.71
CA LEU A 66 -0.68 5.12 -7.71
C LEU A 66 -2.01 5.82 -7.40
N VAL A 67 -1.94 6.91 -6.65
CA VAL A 67 -3.08 7.70 -6.19
C VAL A 67 -2.84 9.15 -6.59
N THR A 68 -3.93 9.89 -6.80
CA THR A 68 -3.90 11.35 -6.95
C THR A 68 -4.78 11.97 -5.87
N SER A 69 -4.41 13.16 -5.41
CA SER A 69 -5.17 13.97 -4.46
C SER A 69 -5.60 15.29 -5.11
N ASN A 70 -6.64 15.92 -4.56
CA ASN A 70 -6.96 17.31 -4.88
C ASN A 70 -6.19 18.28 -3.96
N ASP A 71 -6.02 19.54 -4.39
CA ASP A 71 -5.30 20.59 -3.64
C ASP A 71 -6.19 21.29 -2.58
N ALA A 72 -7.03 20.51 -1.88
CA ALA A 72 -7.92 21.04 -0.86
C ALA A 72 -7.30 20.99 0.54
N ALA A 73 -7.80 21.81 1.46
CA ALA A 73 -7.40 21.77 2.87
C ALA A 73 -7.68 20.41 3.53
N ASN A 74 -8.73 19.72 3.06
CA ASN A 74 -9.04 18.34 3.41
C ASN A 74 -8.99 17.51 2.12
N PRO A 75 -7.81 16.97 1.75
CA PRO A 75 -7.65 16.33 0.45
C PRO A 75 -8.42 15.02 0.37
N ALA A 76 -9.05 14.80 -0.78
CA ALA A 76 -9.62 13.52 -1.16
C ALA A 76 -8.71 12.84 -2.17
N TYR A 77 -8.64 11.51 -2.10
CA TYR A 77 -7.69 10.69 -2.82
C TYR A 77 -8.43 9.69 -3.71
N ARG A 78 -8.00 9.50 -4.95
CA ARG A 78 -8.52 8.44 -5.83
C ARG A 78 -7.41 7.63 -6.46
N TYR A 79 -7.72 6.38 -6.77
CA TYR A 79 -6.82 5.53 -7.53
C TYR A 79 -6.66 6.07 -8.96
N ALA A 80 -5.43 6.41 -9.33
CA ALA A 80 -5.11 7.01 -10.63
C ALA A 80 -3.63 6.73 -10.96
N PRO A 81 -3.28 5.47 -11.30
CA PRO A 81 -1.90 5.10 -11.58
C PRO A 81 -1.36 5.89 -12.78
N THR A 82 -0.20 6.50 -12.61
CA THR A 82 0.45 7.35 -13.62
C THR A 82 0.97 6.57 -14.83
N ARG A 83 1.20 5.26 -14.68
CA ARG A 83 1.65 4.37 -15.76
C ARG A 83 0.79 3.10 -15.83
N ALA A 84 0.45 2.67 -17.04
CA ALA A 84 -0.30 1.43 -17.27
C ALA A 84 0.37 0.20 -16.64
N ALA A 85 1.70 0.17 -16.64
CA ALA A 85 2.44 -0.90 -15.97
C ALA A 85 2.23 -0.94 -14.44
N LEU A 86 2.00 0.19 -13.76
CA LEU A 86 1.64 0.18 -12.33
C LEU A 86 0.26 -0.45 -12.15
N ALA A 87 -0.70 -0.05 -12.99
CA ALA A 87 -2.05 -0.59 -12.95
C ALA A 87 -2.03 -2.13 -13.06
N SER A 88 -1.35 -2.67 -14.08
CA SER A 88 -1.24 -4.12 -14.26
C SER A 88 -0.53 -4.83 -13.10
N GLN A 89 0.46 -4.20 -12.46
CA GLN A 89 1.12 -4.75 -11.27
C GLN A 89 0.18 -4.79 -10.06
N VAL A 90 -0.63 -3.74 -9.87
CA VAL A 90 -1.64 -3.67 -8.80
C VAL A 90 -2.77 -4.66 -9.06
N ASP A 91 -3.22 -4.83 -10.30
CA ASP A 91 -4.23 -5.83 -10.65
C ASP A 91 -3.74 -7.25 -10.29
N ALA A 92 -2.51 -7.58 -10.68
CA ALA A 92 -1.89 -8.86 -10.34
C ALA A 92 -1.74 -9.05 -8.81
N LEU A 93 -1.41 -7.98 -8.09
CA LEU A 93 -1.32 -7.98 -6.63
C LEU A 93 -2.68 -8.21 -5.98
N ALA A 94 -3.73 -7.50 -6.41
CA ALA A 94 -5.09 -7.66 -5.91
C ALA A 94 -5.60 -9.10 -6.12
N ASP A 95 -5.31 -9.65 -7.29
CA ASP A 95 -5.58 -11.04 -7.64
C ASP A 95 -4.88 -12.04 -6.72
N ALA A 96 -3.56 -11.87 -6.54
CA ALA A 96 -2.79 -12.71 -5.64
C ALA A 96 -3.25 -12.59 -4.18
N TYR A 97 -3.61 -11.38 -3.75
CA TYR A 97 -4.10 -11.11 -2.39
C TYR A 97 -5.43 -11.81 -2.11
N ARG A 98 -6.37 -11.76 -3.06
CA ARG A 98 -7.65 -12.48 -2.95
C ARG A 98 -7.47 -13.99 -2.84
N ARG A 99 -6.52 -14.57 -3.60
CA ARG A 99 -6.26 -16.01 -3.60
C ARG A 99 -5.42 -16.49 -2.44
N ALA A 100 -4.48 -15.67 -1.95
CA ALA A 100 -3.43 -16.08 -1.04
C ALA A 100 -2.97 -14.96 -0.08
N ARG A 101 -3.92 -14.30 0.59
CA ARG A 101 -3.69 -13.17 1.51
C ARG A 101 -2.50 -13.38 2.47
N VAL A 102 -2.48 -14.49 3.20
CA VAL A 102 -1.41 -14.80 4.17
C VAL A 102 -0.04 -14.86 3.50
N ALA A 103 0.04 -15.47 2.31
CA ALA A 103 1.30 -15.59 1.59
C ALA A 103 1.80 -14.23 1.08
N VAL A 104 0.90 -13.35 0.61
CA VAL A 104 1.26 -11.99 0.18
C VAL A 104 1.71 -11.14 1.37
N ILE A 105 1.02 -11.23 2.52
CA ILE A 105 1.43 -10.53 3.75
C ILE A 105 2.80 -11.00 4.23
N ASN A 106 3.08 -12.31 4.14
CA ASN A 106 4.40 -12.85 4.49
C ASN A 106 5.53 -12.30 3.61
N LEU A 107 5.27 -11.90 2.36
CA LEU A 107 6.28 -11.23 1.53
C LEU A 107 6.71 -9.88 2.09
N ILE A 108 5.84 -9.20 2.85
CA ILE A 108 6.14 -7.91 3.47
C ILE A 108 7.07 -8.11 4.67
N TYR A 109 6.77 -9.09 5.52
CA TYR A 109 7.54 -9.36 6.74
C TYR A 109 8.84 -10.12 6.51
N ASN A 110 8.95 -10.89 5.43
CA ASN A 110 10.16 -11.68 5.10
C ASN A 110 11.13 -10.93 4.18
N LYS A 111 10.98 -9.61 4.00
CA LYS A 111 11.98 -8.83 3.27
C LYS A 111 13.30 -8.81 4.04
N PRO A 112 14.44 -8.96 3.36
CA PRO A 112 15.72 -8.64 3.99
C PRO A 112 15.65 -7.21 4.53
N PRO A 113 16.12 -6.94 5.77
CA PRO A 113 16.12 -5.60 6.30
C PRO A 113 16.92 -4.70 5.37
N ASP A 114 16.26 -3.65 4.88
CA ASP A 114 16.93 -2.58 4.14
C ASP A 114 17.79 -1.80 5.15
N PRO A 115 19.13 -1.85 5.06
CA PRO A 115 20.01 -1.23 6.04
C PRO A 115 19.71 0.27 6.20
N LEU A 116 19.31 0.97 5.13
CA LEU A 116 19.05 2.41 5.15
C LEU A 116 17.72 2.76 5.84
N ARG A 117 16.68 1.94 5.67
CA ARG A 117 15.37 2.11 6.32
C ARG A 117 15.42 1.72 7.80
N SER A 118 16.19 0.68 8.14
CA SER A 118 16.37 0.22 9.52
C SER A 118 16.92 1.30 10.46
N PHE A 119 17.77 2.21 9.95
CA PHE A 119 18.25 3.34 10.73
C PHE A 119 17.15 4.40 10.93
N ALA A 120 16.35 4.71 9.91
CA ALA A 120 15.31 5.73 10.00
C ALA A 120 14.14 5.34 10.93
N ASP A 121 13.75 4.05 10.95
CA ASP A 121 12.68 3.57 11.82
C ASP A 121 13.12 3.45 13.29
N ALA A 122 14.42 3.23 13.55
CA ALA A 122 14.97 3.22 14.92
C ALA A 122 14.81 4.58 15.63
N PHE A 123 14.72 5.69 14.88
CA PHE A 123 14.49 7.02 15.46
C PHE A 123 13.01 7.39 15.61
N LYS A 124 12.08 6.65 15.00
CA LYS A 124 10.63 6.84 15.20
C LYS A 124 10.13 6.12 16.45
N LEU A 125 10.90 5.15 16.97
CA LEU A 125 10.57 4.39 18.16
C LEU A 125 11.04 5.10 19.45
N ARG A 126 10.71 6.38 19.61
CA ARG A 126 10.75 7.06 20.92
C ARG A 126 9.78 8.23 20.92
N LYS A 127 8.55 7.92 21.32
CA LYS A 127 7.66 8.89 21.96
C LYS A 127 6.74 8.16 22.93
N ASP A 128 7.36 7.69 24.01
CA ASP A 128 6.83 7.65 25.38
C ASP A 128 8.02 7.84 26.33
#